data_AF-A0A453A5K5-F1
#
_entry.id   AF-A0A453A5K5-F1
#
_cell.length_a   1.000
_cell.length_b   1.000
_cell.length_c   1.000
_cell.angle_alpha   90.00
_cell.angle_beta   90.00
_cell.angle_gamma   90.00
#
_symmetry.space_group_name_H-M   'P 1'
#
loop_
_entity.id
_entity.type
_entity.pdbx_description
1 polymer ?
#
loop_
_entity_poly.entity_id
_entity_poly.type
_entity_poly.pdbx_seq_one_letter_code
_entity_poly.pdbx_strand_id
1 'polypeptide(L)' 'LPGEPPIIDDADVDDWLPRFVVLQGQCLYYYLKSTGKIKLLTCWSSNHR' A
#
# COMPACT_ATOMS: atom_id res chain seq x y z
N LEU A 1 13.73 -3.84 30.94
CA LEU A 1 14.31 -5.04 31.62
C LEU A 1 15.43 -5.62 30.76
N PRO A 2 16.40 -6.40 31.27
CA PRO A 2 17.37 -7.08 30.41
C PRO A 2 16.62 -8.06 29.51
N GLY A 3 16.61 -7.80 28.19
CA GLY A 3 15.84 -8.58 27.21
C GLY A 3 14.66 -7.84 26.57
N GLU A 4 14.46 -6.54 26.82
CA GLU A 4 13.52 -5.76 26.00
C GLU A 4 14.07 -5.68 24.57
N PRO A 5 13.28 -6.01 23.52
CA PRO A 5 13.69 -5.72 22.16
C PRO A 5 13.98 -4.21 22.03
N PRO A 6 14.97 -3.81 21.21
CA PRO A 6 15.26 -2.40 21.00
C PRO A 6 13.96 -1.69 20.63
N ILE A 7 13.71 -0.53 21.24
CA ILE A 7 12.58 0.33 20.89
C ILE A 7 12.74 0.60 19.39
N ILE A 8 11.86 -0.01 18.59
CA ILE A 8 11.78 0.31 17.18
C ILE A 8 11.35 1.77 17.14
N ASP A 9 12.21 2.62 16.59
CA ASP A 9 11.86 4.01 16.38
C ASP A 9 10.73 4.03 15.34
N ASP A 10 9.52 4.41 15.77
CA ASP A 10 8.36 4.54 14.89
C ASP A 10 8.62 5.56 13.76
N ALA A 11 9.71 6.34 13.85
CA ALA A 11 10.18 7.24 12.80
C ALA A 11 10.71 6.53 11.54
N ASP A 12 11.12 5.26 11.60
CA ASP A 12 11.49 4.48 10.40
C ASP A 12 10.26 3.94 9.65
N VAL A 13 9.06 4.21 10.14
CA VAL A 13 7.81 3.76 9.52
C VAL A 13 7.19 4.85 8.64
N ASP A 14 8.02 5.45 7.79
CA ASP A 14 7.63 6.50 6.83
C ASP A 14 6.72 5.99 5.68
N ASP A 15 6.49 4.67 5.59
CA ASP A 15 5.84 4.02 4.43
C ASP A 15 4.34 3.68 4.59
N TRP A 16 3.68 4.22 5.61
CA TRP A 16 2.23 4.10 5.83
C TRP A 16 1.40 4.98 4.88
N LEU A 17 1.82 5.09 3.63
CA LEU A 17 1.08 5.80 2.61
C LEU A 17 -0.29 5.13 2.37
N PRO A 18 -1.38 5.92 2.30
CA PRO A 18 -2.70 5.39 2.00
C PRO A 18 -2.71 4.68 0.64
N ARG A 19 -3.12 3.41 0.65
CA ARG A 19 -3.32 2.59 -0.55
C ARG A 19 -4.82 2.39 -0.74
N PHE A 20 -5.30 2.58 -1.97
CA PHE A 20 -6.71 2.38 -2.32
C PHE A 20 -6.80 1.29 -3.37
N VAL A 21 -7.76 0.38 -3.19
CA VAL A 21 -8.08 -0.67 -4.17
C VAL A 21 -9.42 -0.31 -4.79
N VAL A 22 -9.46 -0.26 -6.12
CA VAL A 22 -10.69 -0.01 -6.88
C VAL A 22 -11.01 -1.24 -7.71
N LEU A 23 -12.23 -1.76 -7.55
CA LEU A 23 -12.77 -2.81 -8.40
C LEU A 23 -13.59 -2.18 -9.52
N GLN A 24 -13.22 -2.44 -10.77
CA GLN A 24 -13.98 -2.00 -11.94
C GLN A 24 -14.16 -3.19 -12.90
N GLY A 25 -15.38 -3.72 -12.96
CA GLY A 25 -15.66 -4.96 -13.69
C GLY A 25 -14.87 -6.13 -13.10
N GLN A 26 -14.08 -6.81 -13.95
CA GLN A 26 -13.21 -7.93 -13.54
C GLN A 26 -11.76 -7.48 -13.25
N CYS A 27 -11.52 -6.16 -13.21
CA CYS A 27 -10.21 -5.58 -13.00
C CYS A 27 -10.08 -5.00 -11.58
N LEU A 28 -8.97 -5.32 -10.92
CA LEU A 28 -8.54 -4.79 -9.63
C LEU A 28 -7.41 -3.78 -9.85
N TYR A 29 -7.62 -2.53 -9.43
CA TYR A 29 -6.64 -1.45 -9.55
C TYR A 29 -6.09 -1.07 -8.18
N TYR A 30 -4.77 -1.02 -8.08
CA TYR A 30 -4.07 -0.62 -6.85
C TYR A 30 -3.49 0.78 -7.02
N TYR A 31 -3.86 1.69 -6.13
CA TYR A 31 -3.36 3.06 -6.12
C TYR A 31 -2.58 3.34 -4.85
N LEU A 32 -1.53 4.16 -4.99
CA LEU A 32 -0.80 4.77 -3.88
C LEU A 32 -1.09 6.26 -3.86
N LYS A 33 -1.50 6.79 -2.71
CA LYS A 33 -1.53 8.23 -2.49
C LYS A 33 -0.25 8.64 -1.76
N SER A 34 0.66 9.32 -2.47
CA SER A 34 1.86 9.92 -1.89
C SER A 34 1.80 11.42 -2.09
N THR A 35 2.08 12.20 -1.03
CA THR A 35 2.31 13.66 -1.12
C THR A 35 1.31 14.41 -2.01
N GLY A 36 0.01 14.15 -1.82
CA GLY A 36 -1.08 14.80 -2.54
C GLY A 36 -1.37 14.28 -3.96
N LYS A 37 -0.61 13.30 -4.47
CA LYS A 37 -0.81 12.67 -5.78
C LYS A 37 -1.30 11.24 -5.62
N ILE A 38 -2.21 10.83 -6.51
CA ILE A 38 -2.66 9.45 -6.63
C ILE A 38 -1.94 8.83 -7.82
N LYS A 39 -1.22 7.73 -7.60
CA LYS A 39 -0.49 6.98 -8.63
C LYS A 39 -1.08 5.59 -8.74
N LEU A 40 -1.41 5.16 -9.96
CA LEU A 40 -1.72 3.76 -10.25
C LEU A 40 -0.43 2.95 -10.12
N LEU A 41 -0.43 1.95 -9.27
CA LEU A 41 0.68 1.02 -9.08
C LEU A 41 0.57 -0.17 -10.02
N THR A 42 -0.59 -0.83 -10.03
CA THR A 42 -0.82 -2.02 -10.86
C THR A 42 -2.31 -2.25 -11.11
N CYS A 43 -2.62 -2.96 -12.19
CA CYS A 43 -3.95 -3.45 -12.53
C CYS A 43 -3.86 -4.95 -12.76
N TRP A 44 -4.69 -5.73 -12.06
CA TRP A 44 -4.84 -7.16 -12.29
C TRP A 44 -6.23 -7.45 -12.86
N SER A 45 -6.29 -8.22 -13.94
CA SER A 45 -7.54 -8.67 -14.53
C SER A 45 -7.49 -10.18 -14.72
N SER A 46 -8.49 -10.88 -14.18
CA SER A 46 -8.67 -12.31 -14.39
C SER A 46 -9.31 -12.56 -15.76
N ASN A 47 -8.63 -12.20 -16.85
CA ASN A 47 -9.10 -12.56 -18.19
C ASN A 47 -8.92 -14.07 -18.41
N HIS A 48 -9.91 -14.85 -17.96
CA HIS A 48 -10.16 -16.19 -18.46
C HIS A 48 -11.24 -16.11 -19.55
N ARG A 49 -10.84 -15.72 -20.76
CA ARG A 49 -11.58 -16.03 -21.98
C ARG A 49 -10.63 -16.18 -23.16
#